data_AF-A0AAD7HKR0-F1
#
_entry.id   AF-A0AAD7HKR0-F1
#
_cell.length_a   1.000
_cell.length_b   1.000
_cell.length_c   1.000
_cell.angle_alpha   90.00
_cell.angle_beta   90.00
_cell.angle_gamma   90.00
#
_symmetry.space_group_name_H-M   'P 1'
#
loop_
_entity.id
_entity.type
_entity.pdbx_description
1 polymer ?
#
loop_
_entity_poly.entity_id
_entity_poly.type
_entity_poly.pdbx_seq_one_letter_code
_entity_poly.pdbx_strand_id
1 'polypeptide(L)' 'SDRWYVVCRGVAPGVYRSHLECSLNVTGVKGSLHNSHDTRDEAENAFNAALRTGLV' A
#
# COMPACT_ATOMS: atom_id res chain seq x y z
N SER A 1 1.10 17.25 -3.26
CA SER A 1 0.31 16.25 -4.01
C SER A 1 -0.28 15.28 -3.03
N ASP A 2 -1.60 15.10 -3.05
CA ASP A 2 -2.34 14.30 -2.07
C ASP A 2 -2.51 12.88 -2.61
N ARG A 3 -1.44 12.08 -2.53
CA ARG A 3 -1.44 10.69 -3.03
C ARG A 3 -1.76 9.73 -1.91
N TRP A 4 -2.46 8.66 -2.26
CA TRP A 4 -2.74 7.54 -1.39
C TRP A 4 -1.77 6.40 -1.72
N TYR A 5 -1.23 5.76 -0.69
CA TYR A 5 -0.25 4.69 -0.82
C TYR A 5 -0.84 3.40 -0.31
N VAL A 6 -0.69 2.33 -1.06
CA VAL A 6 -1.18 1.00 -0.71
C VAL A 6 0.03 0.11 -0.51
N VAL A 7 0.19 -0.49 0.66
CA VAL A 7 1.17 -1.52 0.92
C VAL A 7 0.44 -2.85 0.93
N CYS A 8 0.71 -3.69 -0.05
CA CYS A 8 0.20 -5.06 -0.10
C CYS A 8 1.13 -6.02 0.63
N ARG A 9 2.45 -5.85 0.50
CA ARG A 9 3.46 -6.61 1.27
C ARG A 9 4.46 -5.67 1.91
N GLY A 10 4.61 -5.78 3.21
CA GLY A 10 5.44 -4.90 4.03
C GLY A 10 5.38 -5.30 5.50
N VAL A 11 5.92 -4.45 6.37
CA VAL A 11 5.84 -4.60 7.83
C VAL A 11 4.38 -4.54 8.30
N ALA A 12 3.62 -3.56 7.82
CA ALA A 12 2.18 -3.47 7.98
C ALA A 12 1.55 -3.19 6.61
N PRO A 13 0.83 -4.17 6.02
CA PRO A 13 -0.01 -3.92 4.85
C PRO A 13 -1.20 -3.02 5.19
N GLY A 14 -1.54 -2.10 4.29
CA GLY A 14 -2.62 -1.14 4.49
C GLY A 14 -2.61 0.01 3.51
N VAL A 15 -3.51 0.98 3.76
CA VAL A 15 -3.65 2.21 2.97
C VAL A 15 -3.19 3.41 3.80
N TYR A 16 -2.32 4.23 3.24
CA TYR A 16 -1.64 5.34 3.90
C TYR A 16 -1.80 6.63 3.10
N ARG A 17 -1.74 7.78 3.79
CA ARG A 17 -1.76 9.11 3.16
C ARG A 17 -0.36 9.72 3.01
N SER A 18 0.66 9.07 3.55
CA SER A 18 2.02 9.57 3.53
C SER A 18 2.96 8.63 2.81
N HIS A 19 3.75 9.18 1.90
CA HIS A 19 4.86 8.47 1.27
C HIS A 19 5.86 7.95 2.31
N LEU A 20 6.07 8.70 3.39
CA LEU A 20 6.98 8.30 4.47
C LEU A 20 6.48 7.04 5.17
N GLU A 21 5.19 6.97 5.49
CA GLU A 21 4.57 5.77 6.09
C GLU A 21 4.68 4.56 5.17
N CYS A 22 4.44 4.74 3.86
CA CYS A 22 4.65 3.69 2.87
C CYS A 22 6.12 3.21 2.87
N SER A 23 7.07 4.16 2.85
CA SER A 23 8.50 3.87 2.81
C SER A 23 8.96 3.10 4.05
N LEU A 24 8.46 3.46 5.24
CA LEU A 24 8.75 2.76 6.49
C LEU A 24 8.28 1.30 6.47
N ASN A 25 7.18 1.01 5.78
CA ASN A 25 6.61 -0.34 5.70
C ASN A 25 7.29 -1.25 4.68
N VAL A 26 7.97 -0.69 3.66
CA VAL A 26 8.56 -1.49 2.57
C VAL A 26 10.09 -1.53 2.59
N THR A 27 10.73 -0.55 3.23
CA THR A 27 12.19 -0.46 3.29
C THR A 27 12.77 -1.66 4.05
N GLY A 28 13.67 -2.40 3.41
CA GLY A 28 14.29 -3.59 4.00
C GLY A 28 13.42 -4.85 3.98
N VAL A 29 12.17 -4.77 3.50
CA VAL A 29 11.28 -5.94 3.40
C VAL A 29 11.47 -6.61 2.04
N LYS A 30 12.06 -7.80 2.04
CA LYS A 30 12.26 -8.58 0.81
C LYS A 30 10.91 -8.95 0.18
N GLY A 31 10.72 -8.59 -1.09
CA GLY A 31 9.46 -8.86 -1.80
C GLY A 31 8.32 -7.93 -1.39
N SER A 32 8.63 -6.77 -0.82
CA SER A 32 7.64 -5.73 -0.56
C SER A 32 6.89 -5.34 -1.84
N LEU A 33 5.58 -5.12 -1.72
CA LEU A 33 4.72 -4.73 -2.81
C LEU A 33 3.90 -3.54 -2.35
N HIS A 34 4.02 -2.42 -3.05
CA HIS A 34 3.24 -1.22 -2.79
C HIS A 34 2.91 -0.48 -4.09
N ASN A 35 1.86 0.34 -4.05
CA ASN A 35 1.41 1.18 -5.16
C ASN A 35 0.92 2.54 -4.64
N SER A 36 0.67 3.49 -5.54
CA SER A 36 0.04 4.76 -5.19
C SER A 36 -1.07 5.14 -6.15
N HIS A 37 -2.08 5.82 -5.61
CA HIS A 37 -3.30 6.24 -6.29
C HIS A 37 -3.59 7.72 -5.98
N ASP A 38 -4.38 8.36 -6.82
CA ASP A 38 -4.72 9.77 -6.65
C ASP A 38 -5.92 9.96 -5.71
N THR A 39 -6.70 8.90 -5.47
CA THR A 39 -7.87 8.93 -4.57
C THR A 39 -7.82 7.81 -3.52
N ARG A 40 -8.53 8.05 -2.41
CA ARG A 40 -8.70 7.06 -1.33
C ARG A 40 -9.41 5.80 -1.83
N ASP A 41 -10.48 5.99 -2.59
CA ASP A 41 -11.34 4.90 -3.06
C ASP A 41 -10.58 3.94 -3.98
N GLU A 42 -9.74 4.47 -4.87
CA GLU A 42 -8.84 3.65 -5.70
C GLU A 42 -7.85 2.84 -4.85
N ALA A 43 -7.25 3.48 -3.84
CA ALA A 43 -6.31 2.83 -2.94
C ALA A 43 -6.97 1.72 -2.11
N GLU A 44 -8.15 1.97 -1.55
CA GLU A 44 -8.93 0.97 -0.82
C GLU A 44 -9.38 -0.17 -1.73
N ASN A 45 -9.81 0.12 -2.96
CA ASN A 45 -10.16 -0.90 -3.94
C ASN A 45 -8.97 -1.78 -4.33
N ALA A 46 -7.79 -1.18 -4.53
CA ALA A 46 -6.56 -1.91 -4.82
C ALA A 46 -6.15 -2.81 -3.64
N PHE A 47 -6.23 -2.30 -2.40
CA PHE A 47 -5.94 -3.08 -1.20
C PHE A 47 -6.92 -4.23 -1.01
N ASN A 48 -8.22 -3.99 -1.19
CA ASN A 48 -9.26 -5.03 -1.16
C ASN A 48 -9.07 -6.08 -2.25
N ALA A 49 -8.61 -5.67 -3.45
CA ALA A 49 -8.25 -6.62 -4.50
C ALA A 49 -7.05 -7.48 -4.09
N ALA A 50 -6.03 -6.89 -3.46
CA ALA A 50 -4.87 -7.62 -2.94
C ALA A 50 -5.24 -8.62 -1.85
N LEU A 51 -6.20 -8.29 -0.98
CA LEU A 51 -6.75 -9.22 0.02
C LEU A 51 -7.41 -10.43 -0.65
N ARG A 52 -8.24 -10.21 -1.68
CA ARG A 52 -8.93 -11.31 -2.40
C ARG A 52 -7.97 -12.23 -3.15
N THR A 53 -6.82 -11.73 -3.58
CA THR A 53 -5.82 -12.50 -4.34
C THR A 53 -4.73 -13.14 -3.48
N GLY A 54 -4.77 -12.95 -2.15
CA GLY A 54 -3.73 -13.45 -1.24
C GLY A 54 -2.38 -12.75 -1.39
N LEU A 55 -2.40 -11.50 -1.88
CA LEU A 55 -1.19 -10.69 -1.99
C LEU A 55 -0.81 -10.00 -0.68
N VAL A 56 -1.75 -9.89 0.26
CA VAL A 56 -1.54 -9.41 1.64
C VAL A 56 -1.11 -10.55 2.55
#